data_AF-A0A5J5ARJ9-F1
#
_entry.id   AF-A0A5J5ARJ9-F1
#
_cell.length_a   1.000
_cell.length_b   1.000
_cell.length_c   1.000
_cell.angle_alpha   90.00
_cell.angle_beta   90.00
_cell.angle_gamma   90.00
#
_symmetry.space_group_name_H-M   'P 1'
#
loop_
_entity.id
_entity.type
_entity.pdbx_description
1 polymer ?
#
loop_
_entity_poly.entity_id
_entity_poly.type
_entity_poly.pdbx_seq_one_letter_code
_entity_poly.pdbx_strand_id
1 'polypeptide(L)'
;MIRNVMDMNAYYGGLNTAFLEAKKSVWVMNVVPIGTRNMLPLILDQGFAGVLHDWCEPFPTYPRTYDLLHANGLLSHLNSEGCSIINLLFEMDRILRPEGWVVLSDKQGPIEKARALATQIRWEARLSEVSPFLGLSSFFLSGLWLIWYT
;
A
#
# COMPACT_ATOMS: atom_id res chain seq x y z
N MET A 1 -1.71 14.00 12.08
CA MET A 1 -0.39 14.34 11.50
C MET A 1 0.28 13.03 11.12
N ILE A 2 0.61 12.82 9.85
CA ILE A 2 1.20 11.57 9.35
C ILE A 2 2.71 11.64 9.55
N ARG A 3 3.31 10.68 10.26
CA ARG A 3 4.76 10.62 10.48
C ARG A 3 5.36 9.30 10.05
N ASN A 4 4.64 8.20 10.28
CA ASN A 4 5.10 6.86 9.92
C ASN A 4 4.29 6.35 8.73
N VAL A 5 4.98 6.12 7.62
CA VAL A 5 4.40 5.59 6.39
C VAL A 5 5.04 4.25 6.08
N MET A 6 4.24 3.30 5.61
CA MET A 6 4.74 2.07 5.02
C MET A 6 4.31 2.02 3.56
N ASP A 7 5.28 1.85 2.66
CA ASP A 7 5.05 1.50 1.27
C ASP A 7 5.15 -0.03 1.13
N MET A 8 4.02 -0.70 0.98
CA MET A 8 3.94 -2.15 0.97
C MET A 8 4.47 -2.79 -0.31
N ASN A 9 4.57 -2.00 -1.38
CA ASN A 9 5.15 -2.42 -2.64
C ASN A 9 6.02 -1.31 -3.21
N ALA A 10 7.16 -1.11 -2.56
CA ALA A 10 8.14 -0.12 -2.93
C ALA A 10 8.93 -0.64 -4.15
N TYR A 11 8.49 -0.28 -5.36
CA TYR A 11 9.20 -0.62 -6.60
C TYR A 11 10.63 -0.06 -6.58
N TYR A 12 10.78 1.25 -6.75
CA TYR A 12 12.07 1.94 -6.75
C TYR A 12 12.17 2.97 -5.62
N GLY A 13 11.31 2.88 -4.60
CA GLY A 13 11.24 3.88 -3.52
C GLY A 13 10.65 5.23 -3.92
N GLY A 14 9.90 5.30 -5.03
CA GLY A 14 9.37 6.56 -5.58
C GLY A 14 8.49 7.36 -4.60
N LEU A 15 7.76 6.67 -3.72
CA LEU A 15 6.97 7.33 -2.68
C LEU A 15 7.87 8.10 -1.68
N ASN A 16 8.99 7.49 -1.29
CA ASN A 16 9.94 8.10 -0.36
C ASN A 16 10.60 9.34 -0.99
N THR A 17 11.02 9.23 -2.24
CA THR A 17 11.57 10.36 -3.02
C THR A 17 10.57 11.52 -3.10
N ALA A 18 9.29 11.24 -3.37
CA ALA A 18 8.25 12.26 -3.41
C ALA A 18 8.07 12.98 -2.07
N PHE A 19 8.18 12.27 -0.93
CA PHE A 19 8.11 12.89 0.39
C PHE A 19 9.33 13.77 0.71
N LEU A 20 10.52 13.35 0.29
CA LEU A 20 11.73 14.15 0.45
C LEU A 20 11.70 15.42 -0.39
N GLU A 21 11.27 15.34 -1.66
CA GLU A 21 11.10 16.51 -2.52
C GLU A 21 10.07 17.49 -1.97
N ALA A 22 8.97 16.97 -1.41
CA ALA A 22 7.95 17.77 -0.73
C ALA A 22 8.39 18.34 0.63
N LYS A 23 9.65 18.10 1.05
CA LYS A 23 10.23 18.52 2.35
C LYS A 23 9.36 18.13 3.55
N LYS A 24 8.70 16.98 3.48
CA LYS A 24 7.90 16.45 4.58
C LYS A 24 8.78 15.57 5.48
N SER A 25 8.78 15.84 6.78
CA SER A 25 9.48 15.01 7.77
C SER A 25 8.67 13.74 8.06
N VAL A 26 8.72 12.79 7.13
CA VAL A 26 7.99 11.52 7.18
C VAL A 26 8.98 10.38 7.10
N TRP A 27 8.84 9.38 7.97
CA TRP A 27 9.60 8.15 7.91
C TRP A 27 8.84 7.13 7.07
N VAL A 28 9.49 6.61 6.02
CA VAL A 28 8.91 5.65 5.09
C VAL A 28 9.64 4.31 5.21
N MET A 29 8.91 3.27 5.59
CA MET A 29 9.36 1.88 5.48
C MET A 29 9.00 1.34 4.10
N ASN A 30 10.02 1.01 3.30
CA ASN A 30 9.83 0.47 1.95
C ASN A 30 9.83 -1.06 2.00
N VAL A 31 8.73 -1.70 1.62
CA VAL A 31 8.63 -3.16 1.59
C VAL A 31 8.60 -3.63 0.14
N VAL A 32 9.48 -4.58 -0.18
CA VAL A 32 9.54 -5.23 -1.49
C VAL A 32 8.95 -6.64 -1.34
N PRO A 33 7.87 -6.98 -2.05
CA PRO A 33 7.27 -8.30 -1.99
C PRO A 33 8.18 -9.38 -2.60
N ILE A 34 8.32 -10.50 -1.91
CA ILE A 34 8.95 -11.73 -2.42
C ILE A 34 8.05 -12.25 -3.55
N GLY A 35 8.56 -12.31 -4.79
CA GLY A 35 7.76 -12.63 -5.98
C GLY A 35 7.84 -11.57 -7.07
N THR A 36 8.32 -10.37 -6.72
CA THR A 36 8.66 -9.32 -7.69
C THR A 36 10.18 -9.23 -7.91
N ARG A 37 10.61 -8.37 -8.85
CA ARG A 37 12.04 -8.10 -9.04
C ARG A 37 12.61 -7.49 -7.76
N ASN A 38 13.69 -8.08 -7.24
CA ASN A 38 14.33 -7.58 -6.03
C ASN A 38 15.02 -6.23 -6.28
N MET A 39 14.31 -5.14 -5.99
CA MET A 39 14.80 -3.76 -6.10
C MET A 39 15.33 -3.23 -4.77
N LEU A 40 15.33 -4.05 -3.71
CA LEU A 40 15.84 -3.65 -2.39
C LEU A 40 17.27 -3.08 -2.44
N PRO A 41 18.22 -3.65 -3.22
CA PRO A 41 19.57 -3.06 -3.31
C PRO A 41 19.57 -1.61 -3.81
N LEU A 42 18.68 -1.25 -4.74
CA LEU A 42 18.58 0.11 -5.26
C LEU A 42 17.99 1.07 -4.23
N ILE A 43 17.00 0.62 -3.45
CA ILE A 43 16.39 1.41 -2.37
C ILE A 43 17.43 1.70 -1.28
N LEU A 44 18.23 0.70 -0.92
CA LEU A 44 19.29 0.84 0.08
C LEU A 44 20.43 1.74 -0.41
N ASP A 45 20.80 1.66 -1.69
CA ASP A 45 21.82 2.54 -2.31
C ASP A 45 21.42 4.03 -2.27
N GLN A 46 20.12 4.30 -2.34
CA GLN A 46 19.55 5.66 -2.18
C GLN A 46 19.52 6.14 -0.71
N GLY A 47 19.91 5.30 0.26
CA GLY A 47 19.86 5.61 1.69
C GLY A 47 18.48 5.46 2.32
N PHE A 48 17.55 4.77 1.66
CA PHE A 48 16.21 4.53 2.18
C PHE A 48 16.14 3.23 2.99
N ALA A 49 15.31 3.24 4.04
CA ALA A 49 15.03 2.03 4.80
C ALA A 49 14.09 1.13 3.99
N GLY A 50 14.48 -0.13 3.80
CA GLY A 50 13.62 -1.11 3.17
C GLY A 50 13.84 -2.55 3.63
N VAL A 51 12.84 -3.39 3.41
CA VAL A 51 12.78 -4.78 3.81
C VAL A 51 12.19 -5.62 2.67
N LEU A 52 12.68 -6.85 2.51
CA LEU A 52 12.05 -7.86 1.67
C LEU A 52 11.09 -8.69 2.53
N HIS A 53 9.82 -8.80 2.12
CA HIS A 53 8.79 -9.52 2.91
C HIS A 53 7.80 -10.26 2.00
N ASP A 54 7.28 -11.39 2.46
CA ASP A 54 6.18 -12.09 1.80
C ASP A 54 4.86 -11.70 2.47
N TRP A 55 3.97 -11.03 1.73
CA TRP A 55 2.66 -10.59 2.23
C TRP A 55 1.64 -11.72 2.41
N CYS A 56 1.97 -12.94 2.02
CA CYS A 56 1.23 -14.16 2.39
C CYS A 56 1.48 -14.53 3.86
N GLU A 57 2.59 -14.06 4.45
CA GLU A 57 2.95 -14.20 5.85
C GLU A 57 2.73 -12.90 6.65
N PRO A 58 2.43 -12.99 7.95
CA PRO A 58 2.24 -11.81 8.79
C PRO A 58 3.53 -10.98 8.91
N PHE A 59 3.41 -9.66 8.75
CA PHE A 59 4.57 -8.77 8.81
C PHE A 59 5.12 -8.66 10.24
N PRO A 60 6.42 -8.88 10.49
CA PRO A 60 7.00 -8.93 11.84
C PRO A 60 7.20 -7.52 12.44
N THR A 61 6.13 -6.76 12.60
CA THR A 61 6.11 -5.44 13.24
C THR A 61 5.13 -5.40 14.41
N TYR A 62 5.38 -4.49 15.33
CA TYR A 62 4.45 -4.20 16.42
C TYR A 62 3.12 -3.65 15.88
N PRO A 63 1.99 -4.01 16.50
CA PRO A 63 0.70 -3.46 16.13
C PRO A 63 0.69 -1.93 16.33
N ARG A 64 -0.12 -1.22 15.52
CA ARG A 64 -0.31 0.26 15.60
C ARG A 64 0.96 1.10 15.43
N THR A 65 1.84 0.68 14.53
CA THR A 65 3.12 1.36 14.25
C THR A 65 2.99 2.48 13.21
N TYR A 66 2.13 2.29 12.20
CA TYR A 66 2.06 3.14 11.01
C TYR A 66 0.79 4.00 10.99
N ASP A 67 0.93 5.23 10.49
CA ASP A 67 -0.18 6.18 10.34
C ASP A 67 -0.77 6.12 8.92
N LEU A 68 0.04 5.74 7.92
CA LEU A 68 -0.42 5.56 6.54
C LEU A 68 0.23 4.33 5.91
N LEU A 69 -0.60 3.53 5.25
CA LEU A 69 -0.20 2.38 4.47
C LEU A 69 -0.48 2.68 2.99
N HIS A 70 0.54 2.59 2.16
CA HIS A 70 0.44 2.76 0.73
C HIS A 70 0.74 1.42 0.05
N ALA A 71 -0.09 1.02 -0.91
CA ALA A 71 0.23 -0.12 -1.76
C ALA A 71 -0.23 0.13 -3.20
N ASN A 72 0.67 -0.11 -4.15
CA ASN A 72 0.39 0.01 -5.57
C ASN A 72 0.62 -1.33 -6.29
N GLY A 73 -0.42 -1.91 -6.89
CA GLY A 73 -0.37 -3.19 -7.59
C GLY A 73 -0.20 -4.41 -6.66
N LEU A 74 -0.37 -4.26 -5.35
CA LEU A 74 -0.15 -5.34 -4.39
C LEU A 74 -1.27 -6.39 -4.42
N LEU A 75 -2.53 -5.98 -4.61
CA LEU A 75 -3.66 -6.90 -4.59
C LEU A 75 -3.65 -7.83 -5.80
N SER A 76 -3.25 -7.32 -6.97
CA SER A 76 -3.09 -8.15 -8.18
C SER A 76 -1.94 -9.13 -8.03
N HIS A 77 -0.84 -8.72 -7.40
CA HIS A 77 0.27 -9.62 -7.08
C HIS A 77 -0.17 -10.75 -6.13
N LEU A 78 -0.85 -10.43 -5.03
CA LEU A 78 -1.37 -11.43 -4.09
C LEU A 78 -2.35 -12.42 -4.73
N ASN A 79 -3.22 -11.94 -5.62
CA ASN A 79 -4.11 -12.83 -6.37
C ASN A 79 -3.34 -13.81 -7.27
N SER A 80 -2.20 -13.40 -7.84
CA SER A 80 -1.39 -14.28 -8.68
C SER A 80 -0.66 -15.36 -7.88
N GLU A 81 -0.31 -15.08 -6.63
CA GLU A 81 0.34 -16.03 -5.72
C GLU A 81 -0.65 -16.91 -4.95
N GLY A 82 -1.96 -16.69 -5.13
CA GLY A 82 -3.00 -17.47 -4.46
C GLY A 82 -3.21 -17.08 -2.98
N CYS A 83 -2.73 -15.91 -2.57
CA CYS A 83 -2.81 -15.46 -1.19
C CYS A 83 -4.11 -14.71 -0.90
N SER A 84 -4.58 -14.85 0.35
CA SER A 84 -5.89 -14.34 0.74
C SER A 84 -5.83 -12.84 1.03
N ILE A 85 -6.57 -12.05 0.24
CA ILE A 85 -6.70 -10.60 0.43
C ILE A 85 -7.24 -10.27 1.83
N ILE A 86 -8.08 -11.14 2.41
CA ILE A 86 -8.63 -10.91 3.75
C ILE A 86 -7.54 -10.93 4.83
N ASN A 87 -6.52 -11.79 4.68
CA ASN A 87 -5.41 -11.88 5.62
C ASN A 87 -4.57 -10.61 5.55
N LEU A 88 -4.32 -10.10 4.34
CA LEU A 88 -3.66 -8.82 4.16
C LEU A 88 -4.44 -7.70 4.87
N LEU A 89 -5.76 -7.62 4.68
CA LEU A 89 -6.59 -6.59 5.32
C LEU A 89 -6.53 -6.68 6.86
N PHE A 90 -6.52 -7.89 7.44
CA PHE A 90 -6.32 -8.05 8.88
C PHE A 90 -4.92 -7.64 9.34
N GLU A 91 -3.88 -7.93 8.55
CA GLU A 91 -2.52 -7.46 8.86
C GLU A 91 -2.44 -5.93 8.78
N MET A 92 -3.06 -5.33 7.78
CA MET A 92 -3.18 -3.87 7.66
C MET A 92 -3.88 -3.28 8.88
N ASP A 93 -5.01 -3.85 9.32
CA ASP A 93 -5.73 -3.42 10.54
C ASP A 93 -4.85 -3.52 11.79
N ARG A 94 -4.08 -4.61 11.91
CA ARG A 94 -3.19 -4.84 13.05
C ARG A 94 -2.07 -3.79 13.13
N ILE A 95 -1.44 -3.44 12.01
CA ILE A 95 -0.27 -2.55 11.99
C ILE A 95 -0.63 -1.06 11.95
N LEU A 96 -1.84 -0.73 11.50
CA LEU A 96 -2.33 0.63 11.41
C LEU A 96 -2.70 1.18 12.79
N ARG A 97 -2.33 2.44 13.05
CA ARG A 97 -2.80 3.18 14.23
C ARG A 97 -4.30 3.49 14.10
N PRO A 98 -5.06 3.63 15.20
CA PRO A 98 -6.38 4.27 15.14
C PRO A 98 -6.33 5.59 14.35
N GLU A 99 -7.33 5.85 13.53
CA GLU A 99 -7.39 6.99 12.58
C GLU A 99 -6.33 6.98 11.46
N GLY A 100 -5.63 5.86 11.27
CA GLY A 100 -4.68 5.70 10.17
C GLY A 100 -5.36 5.61 8.79
N TRP A 101 -4.56 5.82 7.75
CA TRP A 101 -5.03 5.93 6.36
C TRP A 101 -4.47 4.80 5.51
N VAL A 102 -5.29 4.26 4.61
CA VAL A 102 -4.87 3.20 3.70
C VAL A 102 -5.13 3.65 2.26
N VAL A 103 -4.08 3.64 1.45
CA VAL A 103 -4.17 3.99 0.03
C VAL A 103 -3.81 2.76 -0.79
N LEU A 104 -4.82 2.20 -1.47
CA LEU A 104 -4.65 1.05 -2.35
C LEU A 104 -4.92 1.46 -3.79
N SER A 105 -3.91 1.30 -4.64
CA SER A 105 -4.02 1.51 -6.09
C SER A 105 -3.78 0.20 -6.79
N ASP A 106 -4.74 -0.29 -7.57
CA ASP A 106 -4.64 -1.55 -8.32
C ASP A 106 -5.68 -1.58 -9.44
N LYS A 107 -5.79 -2.70 -10.16
CA LYS A 107 -6.84 -2.95 -11.13
C LYS A 107 -8.22 -3.03 -10.46
N GLN A 108 -9.26 -2.71 -11.22
CA GLN A 108 -10.64 -2.68 -10.73
C GLN A 108 -11.09 -4.00 -10.07
N GLY A 109 -10.78 -5.16 -10.68
CA GLY A 109 -11.22 -6.46 -10.15
C GLY A 109 -10.75 -6.76 -8.72
N PRO A 110 -9.44 -6.72 -8.44
CA PRO A 110 -8.91 -6.86 -7.07
C PRO A 110 -9.45 -5.79 -6.10
N ILE A 111 -9.60 -4.55 -6.56
CA ILE A 111 -10.14 -3.44 -5.76
C ILE A 111 -11.58 -3.72 -5.30
N GLU A 112 -12.45 -4.22 -6.19
CA GLU A 112 -13.84 -4.51 -5.85
C GLU A 112 -13.95 -5.64 -4.81
N LYS A 113 -13.08 -6.66 -4.91
CA LYS A 113 -12.97 -7.72 -3.89
C LYS A 113 -12.52 -7.16 -2.55
N ALA A 114 -11.46 -6.35 -2.55
CA ALA A 114 -10.95 -5.71 -1.33
C ALA A 114 -12.01 -4.81 -0.69
N ARG A 115 -12.80 -4.06 -1.49
CA ARG A 115 -13.91 -3.24 -1.00
C ARG A 115 -14.98 -4.07 -0.30
N ALA A 116 -15.39 -5.20 -0.90
CA ALA A 116 -16.40 -6.08 -0.31
C ALA A 116 -15.96 -6.63 1.05
N LEU A 117 -14.67 -6.97 1.19
CA LEU A 117 -14.07 -7.42 2.46
C LEU A 117 -13.92 -6.26 3.45
N ALA A 118 -13.48 -5.08 2.99
CA ALA A 118 -13.34 -3.87 3.80
C ALA A 118 -14.66 -3.48 4.50
N THR A 119 -15.79 -3.59 3.80
CA THR A 119 -17.11 -3.34 4.39
C THR A 119 -17.45 -4.33 5.51
N GLN A 120 -17.00 -5.58 5.43
CA GLN A 120 -17.23 -6.58 6.49
C GLN A 120 -16.43 -6.27 7.76
N ILE A 121 -15.22 -5.72 7.62
CA ILE A 121 -14.37 -5.29 8.73
C ILE A 121 -14.67 -3.86 9.21
N ARG A 122 -15.80 -3.27 8.77
CA ARG A 122 -16.25 -1.91 9.11
C ARG A 122 -15.29 -0.79 8.69
N TRP A 123 -14.45 -1.04 7.71
CA TRP A 123 -13.66 0.02 7.09
C TRP A 123 -14.53 0.81 6.12
N GLU A 124 -14.47 2.13 6.21
CA GLU A 124 -15.09 3.00 5.22
C GLU A 124 -14.18 3.07 3.96
N ALA A 125 -14.76 2.79 2.79
CA ALA A 125 -14.04 2.69 1.52
C ALA A 125 -14.57 3.73 0.53
N ARG A 126 -13.70 4.56 -0.04
CA ARG A 126 -14.04 5.67 -0.94
C ARG A 126 -13.31 5.57 -2.28
N LEU A 127 -14.00 5.07 -3.31
CA LEU A 127 -13.49 5.03 -4.68
C LEU A 127 -13.27 6.45 -5.20
N SER A 128 -12.05 6.76 -5.66
CA SER A 128 -11.78 7.99 -6.40
C SER A 128 -11.18 7.65 -7.75
N GLU A 129 -11.95 7.80 -8.81
CA GLU A 129 -11.39 7.74 -10.15
C GLU A 129 -10.43 8.92 -10.33
N VAL A 130 -9.12 8.65 -10.44
CA VAL A 130 -8.17 9.64 -10.93
C VAL A 130 -8.27 9.58 -12.45
N SER A 131 -9.03 10.49 -13.03
CA SER A 131 -9.06 10.65 -14.48
C SER A 131 -7.67 11.13 -14.95
N PRO A 132 -7.08 10.50 -15.98
CA PRO A 132 -5.85 11.02 -16.57
C PRO A 132 -6.17 12.31 -17.32
N PHE A 133 -5.70 13.45 -16.80
CA PHE A 133 -5.52 14.65 -17.61
C PHE A 133 -4.37 14.40 -18.58
N LEU A 134 -4.65 13.75 -19.71
CA LEU A 134 -4.03 13.90 -21.03
C LEU A 134 -4.54 12.75 -21.92
N GLY A 135 -5.23 13.11 -23.01
CA GLY A 135 -5.91 12.18 -23.92
C GLY A 135 -4.96 11.26 -24.68
N LEU A 136 -4.58 10.15 -24.04
CA LEU A 136 -4.10 8.94 -24.71
C LEU A 136 -4.93 7.76 -24.23
N SER A 137 -5.49 7.05 -25.20
CA SER A 137 -6.33 5.88 -25.05
C SER A 137 -5.64 4.74 -24.29
N SER A 138 -6.45 4.01 -23.52
CA SER A 138 -6.20 2.74 -22.84
C SER A 138 -5.48 2.83 -21.48
N PHE A 139 -5.97 2.01 -20.54
CA PHE A 139 -5.58 1.89 -19.12
C PHE A 139 -6.35 2.78 -18.14
N PHE A 140 -7.55 2.31 -17.79
CA PHE A 140 -8.26 2.71 -16.57
C PHE A 140 -7.34 2.54 -15.36
N LEU A 141 -6.89 3.66 -14.78
CA LEU A 141 -6.19 3.69 -13.50
C LEU A 141 -7.22 3.91 -12.39
N SER A 142 -7.69 2.82 -11.81
CA SER A 142 -8.56 2.82 -10.63
C SER A 142 -7.76 3.13 -9.37
N GLY A 143 -7.88 4.36 -8.86
CA GLY A 143 -7.45 4.71 -7.51
C GLY A 143 -8.59 4.45 -6.51
N LEU A 144 -8.34 3.70 -5.44
CA LEU A 144 -9.29 3.58 -4.33
C LEU A 144 -8.65 4.12 -3.05
N TRP A 145 -9.24 5.17 -2.46
CA TRP A 145 -8.93 5.59 -1.10
C TRP A 145 -9.71 4.71 -0.13
N LEU A 146 -9.03 4.08 0.83
CA LEU A 146 -9.68 3.42 1.97
C LEU A 146 -9.53 4.34 3.19
N ILE A 147 -10.64 4.85 3.72
CA ILE A 147 -10.65 5.78 4.87
C ILE A 147 -11.86 5.49 5.76
N TRP A 148 -11.58 5.00 6.98
CA TRP A 148 -11.99 5.49 8.31
C TRP A 148 -12.24 4.30 9.26
N TYR A 149 -11.55 4.29 10.40
CA TYR A 149 -11.81 3.42 11.56
C TYR A 149 -12.15 4.36 12.73
N THR A 150 -13.32 4.18 13.33
CA THR A 150 -13.78 4.91 14.54
C THR A 150 -12.88 4.65 15.75
#